data_AF-A0A533VXN1-F1
#
_entry.id   AF-A0A533VXN1-F1
#
_cell.length_a   1.000
_cell.length_b   1.000
_cell.length_c   1.000
_cell.angle_alpha   90.00
_cell.angle_beta   90.00
_cell.angle_gamma   90.00
#
_symmetry.space_group_name_H-M   'P 1'
#
loop_
_entity.id
_entity.type
_entity.pdbx_description
1 polymer ?
#
loop_
_entity_poly.entity_id
_entity_poly.type
_entity_poly.pdbx_seq_one_letter_code
_entity_poly.pdbx_strand_id
1 'polypeptide(L)'
;MEEVNEELALTTLPGVGPATKQKLNDAGVYTILDLATASPTDIAEAVDIDTSKAVELNNKARKKLVEMGKLEPDFISASELLEKRKAIDRIS
;
A
#
# COMPACT_ATOMS: atom_id res chain seq x y z
N MET A 1 15.55 -11.18 11.56
CA MET A 1 14.22 -11.11 10.95
C MET A 1 13.73 -9.71 11.22
N GLU A 2 13.53 -8.93 10.16
CA GLU A 2 12.94 -7.60 10.26
C GLU A 2 11.59 -7.76 10.95
N GLU A 3 11.34 -7.01 12.03
CA GLU A 3 10.03 -7.00 12.67
C GLU A 3 9.02 -6.59 11.59
N VAL A 4 8.21 -7.54 11.14
CA VAL A 4 7.10 -7.22 10.25
C VAL A 4 6.16 -6.37 11.08
N ASN A 5 6.20 -5.06 10.85
CA ASN A 5 5.28 -4.12 11.48
C ASN A 5 3.86 -4.63 11.25
N GLU A 6 3.21 -5.14 12.30
CA GLU A 6 1.93 -5.85 12.19
C GLU A 6 0.84 -4.96 11.58
N GLU A 7 0.96 -3.64 11.75
CA GLU A 7 0.08 -2.65 11.12
C GLU A 7 0.16 -2.66 9.59
N LEU A 8 1.35 -2.93 9.04
CA LEU A 8 1.62 -2.99 7.60
C LEU A 8 1.44 -4.41 7.02
N ALA A 9 0.99 -5.37 7.82
CA ALA A 9 0.77 -6.72 7.36
C ALA A 9 -0.39 -6.78 6.35
N LEU A 10 -0.23 -7.61 5.31
CA LEU A 10 -1.26 -7.83 4.29
C LEU A 10 -2.61 -8.31 4.84
N THR A 11 -2.63 -8.98 6.00
CA THR A 11 -3.86 -9.46 6.66
C THR A 11 -4.75 -8.36 7.23
N THR A 12 -4.25 -7.13 7.37
CA THR A 12 -5.06 -6.01 7.85
C THR A 12 -5.97 -5.44 6.75
N LEU A 13 -5.73 -5.82 5.49
CA LEU A 13 -6.55 -5.42 4.35
C LEU A 13 -7.80 -6.28 4.19
N PRO A 14 -9.00 -5.69 4.13
CA PRO A 14 -10.22 -6.43 3.83
C PRO A 14 -10.17 -7.02 2.41
N GLY A 15 -10.33 -8.34 2.31
CA GLY A 15 -10.25 -9.10 1.06
C GLY A 15 -8.95 -9.87 0.88
N VAL A 16 -7.99 -9.75 1.79
CA VAL A 16 -6.76 -10.57 1.80
C VAL A 16 -6.87 -11.63 2.89
N GLY A 17 -7.14 -12.86 2.47
CA GLY A 17 -7.10 -14.03 3.35
C GLY A 17 -5.71 -14.68 3.42
N PRO A 18 -5.53 -15.74 4.23
CA PRO A 18 -4.26 -16.46 4.35
C PRO A 18 -3.74 -17.00 3.00
N ALA A 19 -4.63 -17.52 2.16
CA ALA A 19 -4.27 -18.05 0.84
C ALA A 19 -3.77 -16.93 -0.10
N THR A 20 -4.48 -15.81 -0.15
CA THR A 20 -4.09 -14.63 -0.95
C THR A 20 -2.77 -14.05 -0.46
N LYS A 21 -2.58 -13.96 0.86
CA LYS A 21 -1.32 -13.51 1.47
C LYS A 21 -0.14 -14.39 1.03
N GLN A 22 -0.32 -15.71 1.05
CA GLN A 22 0.77 -16.61 0.66
C GLN A 22 1.16 -16.42 -0.81
N LYS A 23 0.18 -16.34 -1.71
CA LYS A 23 0.43 -16.04 -3.13
C LYS A 23 1.13 -14.69 -3.36
N LEU A 24 0.74 -13.66 -2.61
CA LEU A 24 1.38 -12.34 -2.66
C LEU A 24 2.84 -12.39 -2.16
N ASN A 25 3.08 -13.10 -1.06
CA ASN A 25 4.43 -13.30 -0.54
C ASN A 25 5.33 -14.07 -1.53
N ASP A 26 4.77 -15.08 -2.21
CA ASP A 26 5.48 -15.84 -3.25
C ASP A 26 5.83 -14.95 -4.46
N ALA A 27 5.03 -13.92 -4.71
CA ALA A 27 5.27 -12.88 -5.72
C ALA A 27 6.16 -11.71 -5.22
N GLY A 28 6.72 -11.80 -4.00
CA GLY A 28 7.60 -10.78 -3.44
C GLY A 28 6.88 -9.58 -2.83
N VAL A 29 5.56 -9.64 -2.65
CA VAL A 29 4.74 -8.61 -2.00
C VAL A 29 4.51 -9.02 -0.56
N TYR A 30 5.16 -8.34 0.39
CA TYR A 30 5.13 -8.75 1.81
C TYR A 30 4.33 -7.79 2.69
N THR A 31 4.20 -6.53 2.29
CA THR A 31 3.54 -5.47 3.06
C THR A 31 2.46 -4.75 2.26
N ILE A 32 1.59 -4.01 2.96
CA ILE A 32 0.59 -3.14 2.33
C ILE A 32 1.25 -2.09 1.42
N LEU A 33 2.46 -1.64 1.78
CA LEU A 33 3.21 -0.68 0.98
C LEU A 33 3.61 -1.29 -0.36
N ASP A 34 4.18 -2.50 -0.33
CA ASP A 34 4.55 -3.25 -1.53
C ASP A 34 3.34 -3.44 -2.44
N LEU A 35 2.21 -3.83 -1.84
CA LEU A 35 0.94 -4.04 -2.56
C LEU A 35 0.40 -2.76 -3.19
N ALA A 36 0.55 -1.60 -2.51
CA ALA A 36 0.10 -0.30 -3.03
C ALA A 36 0.98 0.21 -4.18
N THR A 37 2.25 -0.20 -4.23
CA THR A 37 3.19 0.18 -5.29
C THR A 37 3.26 -0.80 -6.46
N ALA A 38 2.81 -2.05 -6.26
CA ALA A 38 2.81 -3.08 -7.28
C ALA A 38 1.81 -2.78 -8.41
N SER A 39 2.10 -3.27 -9.62
CA SER A 39 1.20 -3.14 -10.77
C SER A 39 -0.06 -3.99 -10.55
N PRO A 40 -1.27 -3.48 -10.84
CA PRO A 40 -2.49 -4.27 -10.76
C PRO A 40 -2.46 -5.54 -11.62
N THR A 41 -1.74 -5.54 -12.75
CA THR A 41 -1.59 -6.73 -13.60
C THR A 41 -0.77 -7.81 -12.89
N ASP A 42 0.37 -7.44 -12.30
CA ASP A 42 1.23 -8.37 -11.58
C ASP A 42 0.50 -8.98 -10.37
N ILE A 43 -0.30 -8.16 -9.67
CA ILE A 43 -1.16 -8.63 -8.57
C ILE A 43 -2.20 -9.62 -9.10
N ALA A 44 -2.87 -9.30 -10.21
CA ALA A 44 -3.89 -10.15 -10.81
C ALA A 44 -3.34 -11.54 -11.16
N GLU A 45 -2.17 -11.58 -11.78
CA GLU A 45 -1.46 -12.82 -12.12
C GLU A 45 -1.01 -13.59 -10.88
N ALA A 46 -0.46 -12.90 -9.88
CA ALA A 46 0.03 -13.54 -8.66
C ALA A 46 -1.08 -14.24 -7.86
N VAL A 47 -2.25 -13.61 -7.72
CA VAL A 47 -3.34 -14.16 -6.90
C VAL A 47 -4.42 -14.89 -7.69
N ASP A 48 -4.31 -14.90 -9.02
CA ASP A 48 -5.26 -15.50 -9.97
C ASP A 48 -6.67 -14.88 -9.86
N ILE A 49 -6.72 -13.56 -10.03
CA ILE A 49 -7.97 -12.77 -10.01
C ILE A 49 -8.09 -11.89 -11.24
N ASP A 50 -9.30 -11.37 -11.48
CA ASP A 50 -9.53 -10.37 -12.52
C ASP A 50 -8.76 -9.07 -12.23
N THR A 51 -8.24 -8.43 -13.29
CA THR A 51 -7.50 -7.16 -13.19
C THR A 51 -8.30 -6.06 -12.53
N SER A 52 -9.62 -6.03 -12.70
CA SER A 52 -10.50 -5.07 -12.04
C SER A 52 -10.49 -5.24 -10.52
N LYS A 53 -10.49 -6.50 -10.04
CA LYS A 53 -10.40 -6.81 -8.61
C LYS A 53 -9.01 -6.51 -8.05
N ALA A 54 -7.96 -6.71 -8.84
CA ALA A 54 -6.61 -6.35 -8.46
C ALA A 54 -6.44 -4.83 -8.31
N VAL A 55 -7.03 -4.03 -9.22
CA VAL A 55 -7.10 -2.57 -9.10
C VAL A 55 -7.83 -2.15 -7.82
N GLU A 56 -8.97 -2.77 -7.51
CA GLU A 56 -9.68 -2.50 -6.25
C GLU A 56 -8.82 -2.82 -5.02
N LEU A 57 -8.10 -3.94 -5.04
CA LEU A 57 -7.22 -4.35 -3.95
C LEU A 57 -6.07 -3.37 -3.75
N ASN A 58 -5.42 -2.95 -4.83
CA ASN A 58 -4.35 -1.94 -4.83
C ASN A 58 -4.87 -0.59 -4.26
N ASN A 59 -6.04 -0.15 -4.71
CA ASN A 59 -6.68 1.07 -4.20
C ASN A 59 -7.03 0.97 -2.71
N LYS A 60 -7.48 -0.19 -2.23
CA LYS A 60 -7.72 -0.41 -0.80
C LYS A 60 -6.42 -0.33 0.00
N ALA A 61 -5.32 -0.90 -0.51
CA ALA A 61 -4.00 -0.79 0.11
C ALA A 61 -3.57 0.67 0.25
N ARG A 62 -3.68 1.45 -0.84
CA ARG A 62 -3.37 2.88 -0.85
C ARG A 62 -4.21 3.66 0.16
N LYS A 63 -5.54 3.46 0.18
CA LYS A 63 -6.43 4.11 1.16
C LYS A 63 -6.05 3.78 2.60
N LYS A 64 -5.69 2.53 2.87
CA LYS A 64 -5.29 2.10 4.21
C LYS A 64 -4.03 2.82 4.70
N LEU A 65 -3.05 3.01 3.81
CA LEU A 65 -1.84 3.77 4.12
C LEU A 65 -2.13 5.24 4.41
N VAL A 66 -3.11 5.83 3.72
CA VAL A 66 -3.57 7.21 4.01
C VAL A 66 -4.27 7.29 5.37
N GLU A 67 -5.15 6.34 5.70
CA GLU A 67 -5.80 6.25 7.02
C GLU A 67 -4.77 6.12 8.16
N MET A 68 -3.68 5.39 7.92
CA MET A 68 -2.58 5.21 8.87
C MET A 68 -1.60 6.40 8.91
N GLY A 69 -1.81 7.44 8.09
CA GLY A 69 -0.90 8.58 7.96
C GLY A 69 0.48 8.23 7.40
N LYS A 70 0.63 7.06 6.77
CA LYS A 70 1.88 6.59 6.15
C LYS A 70 2.01 7.04 4.70
N LEU A 71 0.90 7.36 4.05
CA LEU A 71 0.85 7.93 2.71
C LEU A 71 0.03 9.22 2.70
N GLU A 72 0.39 10.15 1.84
CA GLU A 72 -0.43 11.34 1.60
C GLU A 72 -1.69 11.00 0.81
N PRO A 73 -2.79 11.75 1.02
CA PRO A 73 -3.96 11.63 0.17
C PRO A 73 -3.62 12.00 -1.28
N ASP A 74 -4.41 11.48 -2.22
CA ASP A 74 -4.18 11.68 -3.66
C ASP A 74 -4.24 13.17 -4.07
N PHE A 75 -4.98 13.98 -3.32
CA PHE A 75 -5.10 15.41 -3.55
C PHE A 75 -4.87 16.19 -2.26
N ILE A 76 -4.04 17.22 -2.36
CA ILE A 76 -3.77 18.22 -1.32
C ILE A 76 -3.82 19.61 -1.96
N SER A 77 -4.24 20.61 -1.20
CA SER A 77 -4.23 22.00 -1.66
C SER A 77 -2.82 22.59 -1.71
N ALA A 78 -2.64 23.63 -2.52
CA ALA A 78 -1.36 24.34 -2.62
C ALA A 78 -0.90 24.90 -1.25
N SER A 79 -1.85 25.38 -0.44
CA SER A 79 -1.59 25.91 0.90
C SER A 79 -1.09 24.82 1.85
N GLU A 80 -1.73 23.64 1.85
CA GLU A 80 -1.32 22.51 2.69
C GLU A 80 0.07 21.98 2.30
N LEU A 81 0.34 21.86 0.99
CA LEU A 81 1.65 21.46 0.49
C LEU A 81 2.76 22.44 0.90
N LEU A 82 2.47 23.75 0.90
CA LEU A 82 3.42 24.78 1.33
C LEU A 82 3.77 24.62 2.82
N GLU A 83 2.76 24.49 3.68
CA GLU A 83 2.99 24.31 5.13
C GLU A 83 3.80 23.04 5.41
N LYS A 84 3.51 21.94 4.72
CA LYS A 84 4.30 20.71 4.85
C LYS A 84 5.77 20.91 4.48
N ARG A 85 6.06 21.60 3.37
CA ARG A 85 7.44 21.84 2.90
C ARG A 85 8.26 22.72 3.85
N LYS A 86 7.62 23.61 4.61
CA LYS A 86 8.31 24.43 5.62
C LYS A 86 8.87 23.60 6.77
N ALA A 87 8.26 22.46 7.07
CA ALA A 87 8.69 21.56 8.14
C ALA A 87 9.83 20.60 7.74
N ILE A 88 10.29 20.64 6.48
CA ILE A 88 11.38 19.78 6.00
C ILE A 88 12.72 20.44 6.32
N ASP A 89 13.51 19.81 7.18
CA ASP A 89 14.85 20.28 7.51
C ASP A 89 15.80 20.19 6.30
N ARG A 90 16.75 21.13 6.25
CA ARG A 90 17.82 21.14 5.24
C ARG A 90 19.12 20.68 5.88
N ILE A 91 19.71 19.64 5.31
CA ILE A 91 21.06 19.23 5.66
C ILE A 91 22.02 20.27 5.09
N SER A 92 22.88 20.83 5.93
CA SER A 92 23.92 21.83 5.58
C SER A 92 25.29 21.17 5.57
#